data_AF-A0A0L0UIJ8-F1
#
_entry.id   AF-A0A0L0UIJ8-F1
#
_cell.length_a   1.000
_cell.length_b   1.000
_cell.length_c   1.000
_cell.angle_alpha   90.00
_cell.angle_beta   90.00
_cell.angle_gamma   90.00
#
_symmetry.space_group_name_H-M   'P 1'
#
loop_
_entity.id
_entity.type
_entity.pdbx_description
1 polymer ?
#
loop_
_entity_poly.entity_id
_entity_poly.type
_entity_poly.pdbx_seq_one_letter_code
_entity_poly.pdbx_strand_id
1 'polypeptide(L)' 'MGKTKKETGDDADSRKALEICKNLQALKMTPKEFMITFLTSKNSDLASRRRLWTIDNGHVRSLHLVRCIRDRFEDT' A
#
# COMPACT_ATOMS: atom_id res chain seq x y z
N MET A 1 23.49 -22.46 -20.51
CA MET A 1 22.08 -22.04 -20.59
C MET A 1 21.61 -21.65 -19.19
N GLY A 2 21.65 -20.34 -18.88
CA GLY A 2 21.19 -19.83 -17.59
C GLY A 2 19.67 -20.00 -17.49
N LYS A 3 19.21 -20.71 -16.46
CA LYS A 3 17.79 -20.79 -16.13
C LYS A 3 17.41 -19.43 -15.55
N THR A 4 16.72 -18.59 -16.32
CA THR A 4 16.05 -17.40 -15.79
C THR A 4 14.96 -17.87 -14.82
N LYS A 5 15.22 -17.68 -13.54
CA LYS A 5 14.27 -17.94 -12.46
C LYS A 5 13.08 -16.99 -12.71
N LYS A 6 11.93 -17.56 -13.06
CA LYS A 6 10.66 -16.82 -13.18
C LYS A 6 10.40 -16.16 -11.84
N GLU A 7 10.59 -14.85 -11.75
CA GLU A 7 10.28 -14.10 -10.54
C GLU A 7 8.80 -14.27 -10.24
N THR A 8 8.50 -14.86 -9.08
CA THR A 8 7.16 -15.02 -8.56
C THR A 8 6.56 -13.63 -8.31
N GLY A 9 5.30 -13.39 -8.66
CA GLY A 9 4.67 -12.05 -8.57
C GLY A 9 4.78 -11.41 -7.18
N ASP A 10 4.87 -12.24 -6.13
CA ASP A 10 5.08 -11.84 -4.73
C ASP A 10 6.44 -11.12 -4.50
N ASP A 11 7.49 -11.53 -5.21
CA ASP A 11 8.82 -10.91 -5.11
C ASP A 11 8.83 -9.50 -5.73
N ALA A 12 8.08 -9.30 -6.82
CA ALA A 12 8.01 -8.01 -7.50
C ALA A 12 7.23 -6.97 -6.69
N ASP A 13 6.11 -7.37 -6.07
CA ASP A 13 5.31 -6.47 -5.26
C ASP A 13 5.99 -6.15 -3.92
N SER A 14 6.69 -7.12 -3.33
CA SER A 14 7.56 -6.90 -2.17
C SER A 14 8.66 -5.88 -2.45
N ARG A 15 9.31 -5.93 -3.62
CA ARG A 15 10.33 -4.93 -4.00
C ARG A 15 9.75 -3.51 -4.10
N LYS A 16 8.57 -3.35 -4.70
CA LYS A 16 7.89 -2.05 -4.78
C LYS A 16 7.53 -1.52 -3.39
N ALA A 17 7.01 -2.39 -2.53
CA ALA A 17 6.68 -2.01 -1.15
C ALA A 17 7.93 -1.56 -0.37
N LEU A 18 9.05 -2.26 -0.52
CA LEU A 18 10.33 -1.88 0.09
C LEU A 18 10.84 -0.53 -0.43
N GLU A 19 10.69 -0.24 -1.72
CA GLU A 19 11.04 1.05 -2.30
C GLU A 19 10.20 2.20 -1.72
N ILE A 20 8.88 2.00 -1.57
CA ILE A 20 8.00 2.98 -0.92
C ILE A 20 8.45 3.22 0.53
N CYS A 21 8.76 2.15 1.28
CA CYS A 21 9.24 2.27 2.66
C CYS A 21 10.55 3.08 2.75
N LYS A 22 11.49 2.90 1.82
CA LYS A 22 12.72 3.71 1.76
C LYS A 22 12.43 5.20 1.55
N ASN A 23 11.52 5.52 0.64
CA ASN A 23 11.11 6.91 0.39
C ASN A 23 10.45 7.54 1.63
N LEU A 24 9.58 6.81 2.31
CA LEU A 24 8.95 7.27 3.55
C LEU A 24 9.98 7.50 4.66
N GLN A 25 10.96 6.60 4.80
CA GLN A 25 12.05 6.75 5.77
C GLN A 25 12.90 8.00 5.50
N ALA A 26 13.20 8.30 4.23
CA ALA A 26 13.92 9.52 3.85
C ALA A 26 13.14 10.79 4.21
N LEU A 27 11.81 10.73 4.19
CA LEU A 27 10.91 11.80 4.63
C LEU A 27 10.66 11.83 6.14
N LYS A 28 11.32 10.95 6.92
CA LYS A 28 11.08 10.74 8.36
C LYS A 28 9.61 10.47 8.69
N MET A 29 8.93 9.74 7.81
CA MET A 29 7.52 9.38 7.95
C MET A 29 7.40 7.86 8.05
N THR A 30 6.59 7.37 8.96
CA THR A 30 6.27 5.94 9.05
C THR A 30 5.18 5.56 8.04
N PRO A 31 5.09 4.28 7.61
CA PRO A 31 3.98 3.82 6.78
C PRO A 31 2.60 4.08 7.42
N LYS A 32 2.49 3.98 8.75
CA LYS A 32 1.24 4.26 9.48
C LYS A 32 0.85 5.73 9.39
N GLU A 33 1.78 6.65 9.64
CA GLU A 33 1.54 8.09 9.51
C GLU A 33 1.16 8.48 8.09
N PHE A 34 1.82 7.88 7.10
CA PHE A 34 1.45 8.07 5.70
C PHE A 34 0.00 7.64 5.45
N MET A 35 -0.39 6.44 5.86
CA MET A 35 -1.75 5.94 5.63
C MET A 35 -2.81 6.81 6.31
N ILE A 36 -2.58 7.21 7.57
CA ILE A 36 -3.50 8.11 8.30
C ILE A 36 -3.62 9.46 7.57
N THR A 37 -2.49 10.07 7.20
CA THR A 37 -2.45 11.37 6.51
C THR A 37 -3.12 11.25 5.14
N PHE A 38 -2.78 10.22 4.37
CA PHE A 38 -3.33 9.97 3.06
C PHE A 38 -4.84 9.78 3.11
N LEU A 39 -5.39 9.09 4.11
CA LEU A 39 -6.82 8.82 4.23
C LEU A 39 -7.62 10.02 4.76
N THR A 40 -7.07 10.79 5.69
CA THR A 40 -7.80 11.85 6.42
C THR A 40 -7.59 13.26 5.88
N SER A 41 -6.53 13.48 5.08
CA SER A 41 -6.20 14.82 4.59
C SER A 41 -7.29 15.41 3.69
N LYS A 42 -7.59 16.70 3.92
CA LYS A 42 -8.47 17.53 3.10
C LYS A 42 -7.77 18.11 1.87
N ASN A 43 -6.48 17.85 1.68
CA ASN A 43 -5.75 18.26 0.48
C ASN A 43 -6.43 17.68 -0.78
N SER A 44 -6.69 18.54 -1.77
CA SER A 44 -7.44 18.21 -2.99
C SER A 44 -6.78 17.11 -3.82
N ASP A 45 -5.45 17.08 -3.86
CA ASP A 45 -4.70 16.11 -4.66
C ASP A 45 -4.78 14.72 -4.04
N LEU A 46 -4.64 14.65 -2.72
CA LEU A 46 -4.82 13.40 -1.97
C LEU A 46 -6.26 12.92 -2.06
N ALA A 47 -7.25 13.82 -1.94
CA ALA A 47 -8.65 13.48 -2.12
C ALA A 47 -8.95 12.91 -3.51
N SER A 48 -8.36 13.49 -4.56
CA SER A 48 -8.53 13.03 -5.94
C SER A 48 -7.91 11.64 -6.14
N ARG A 49 -6.73 11.39 -5.57
CA ARG A 49 -6.08 10.06 -5.62
C ARG A 49 -6.87 8.99 -4.88
N ARG A 50 -7.55 9.33 -3.78
CA ARG A 50 -8.46 8.40 -3.10
C ARG A 50 -9.68 8.02 -3.94
N ARG A 51 -10.16 8.88 -4.84
CA ARG A 51 -11.28 8.51 -5.74
C ARG A 51 -10.92 7.36 -6.67
N LEU A 52 -9.63 7.17 -6.98
CA LEU A 52 -9.17 6.03 -7.76
C LEU A 52 -9.37 4.69 -7.02
N TRP A 53 -9.53 4.71 -5.69
CA TRP A 53 -9.82 3.51 -4.90
C TRP A 53 -11.23 2.98 -5.12
N THR A 54 -12.14 3.73 -5.74
CA THR A 54 -13.52 3.27 -5.99
C THR A 54 -13.75 2.85 -7.44
N ILE A 55 -12.78 3.04 -8.32
CA ILE A 55 -12.82 2.64 -9.74
C ILE A 55 -12.57 1.13 -9.85
N ASP A 56 -13.20 0.47 -10.82
CA ASP A 56 -12.99 -0.95 -11.17
C ASP A 56 -12.99 -1.93 -9.98
N ASN A 57 -14.07 -1.94 -9.21
CA ASN A 57 -14.22 -2.75 -7.99
C ASN A 57 -13.21 -2.42 -6.88
N GLY A 58 -12.59 -1.25 -6.90
CA GLY A 58 -11.60 -0.84 -5.91
C GLY A 58 -12.14 -0.82 -4.47
N HIS A 59 -13.46 -0.74 -4.26
CA HIS A 59 -14.09 -0.90 -2.94
C HIS A 59 -13.81 -2.28 -2.33
N VAL A 60 -13.77 -3.36 -3.13
CA VAL A 60 -13.43 -4.71 -2.68
C VAL A 60 -11.98 -4.77 -2.19
N ARG A 61 -11.05 -4.15 -2.94
CA ARG A 61 -9.62 -4.09 -2.58
C ARG A 61 -9.39 -3.20 -1.36
N SER A 62 -10.17 -2.12 -1.23
CA SER A 62 -10.14 -1.24 -0.07
C SER A 62 -10.64 -1.95 1.19
N LEU A 63 -11.72 -2.73 1.08
CA LEU A 63 -12.20 -3.58 2.18
C LEU A 63 -11.20 -4.69 2.51
N HIS A 64 -10.55 -5.28 1.51
CA HIS A 64 -9.48 -6.24 1.73
C HIS A 64 -8.32 -5.63 2.53
N LEU A 65 -7.90 -4.40 2.23
CA LEU A 65 -6.90 -3.68 3.02
C LEU A 65 -7.35 -3.54 4.49
N VAL A 66 -8.60 -3.14 4.75
CA VAL A 66 -9.12 -3.02 6.12
C VAL A 66 -9.08 -4.38 6.84
N ARG A 67 -9.42 -5.47 6.15
CA ARG A 67 -9.33 -6.83 6.70
C ARG A 67 -7.88 -7.22 7.02
N CYS A 68 -6.94 -7.02 6.10
CA CYS A 68 -5.53 -7.29 6.36
C CYS A 68 -4.98 -6.52 7.56
N ILE A 69 -5.41 -5.26 7.73
CA ILE A 69 -5.04 -4.45 8.90
C ILE A 69 -5.61 -5.07 10.17
N ARG A 70 -6.90 -5.41 10.20
CA ARG A 70 -7.56 -6.04 11.36
C ARG A 70 -6.89 -7.37 11.72
N ASP A 71 -6.76 -8.28 10.76
CA ASP A 71 -6.24 -9.63 10.97
C ASP A 71 -4.82 -9.56 11.56
N ARG A 72 -3.99 -8.59 11.12
CA ARG A 72 -2.66 -8.38 11.69
C ARG A 72 -2.67 -8.03 13.18
N PHE A 73 -3.71 -7.37 13.69
CA PHE A 73 -3.85 -7.08 15.12
C PHE A 73 -4.50 -8.22 15.90
N GLU A 74 -5.35 -9.02 15.27
CA GLU A 74 -5.97 -10.20 15.89
C GLU A 74 -4.98 -11.38 16.03
N ASP A 75 -3.96 -11.43 15.18
CA ASP A 75 -2.87 -12.43 15.23
C ASP A 75 -1.77 -12.10 16.28
N THR A 76 -1.94 -11.04 17.09
CA THR A 76 -0.96 -10.57 18.09
C THR A 76 -1.44 -10.80 19.51
#